data_AF-A0A0P0NIE9-F1
#
_entry.id   AF-A0A0P0NIE9-F1
#
_cell.length_a   1.000
_cell.length_b   1.000
_cell.length_c   1.000
_cell.angle_alpha   90.00
_cell.angle_beta   90.00
_cell.angle_gamma   90.00
#
_symmetry.space_group_name_H-M   'P 1'
#
loop_
_entity.id
_entity.type
_entity.pdbx_description
1 polymer ?
#
loop_
_entity_poly.entity_id
_entity_poly.type
_entity_poly.pdbx_seq_one_letter_code
_entity_poly.pdbx_strand_id
1 'polypeptide(L)'
;MEKKERAKQRPGMYFSTQQKHTIVKAFLEGGKSKQAIWKEFTGSHRECGKILKFMRQLGYIDDSVKKKPISFYMKDKPSTNKLVELPEKDERDAEIRQLKLQLEDSQIREQAYLVMIELAERELKINIRKKSFTK
;
A
#
# COMPACT_ATOMS: atom_id res chain seq x y z
N MET A 1 46.84 3.72 -22.60
CA MET A 1 45.51 3.63 -21.95
C MET A 1 45.13 2.17 -21.84
N GLU A 2 45.32 1.56 -20.68
CA GLU A 2 44.95 0.16 -20.46
C GLU A 2 43.44 0.03 -20.31
N LYS A 3 42.82 -0.79 -21.16
CA LYS A 3 41.40 -1.12 -21.06
C LYS A 3 41.23 -2.13 -19.93
N LYS A 4 40.72 -1.68 -18.77
CA LYS A 4 40.27 -2.58 -17.70
C LYS A 4 39.14 -3.47 -18.23
N GLU A 5 39.42 -4.77 -18.34
CA GLU A 5 38.41 -5.78 -18.65
C GLU A 5 37.35 -5.83 -17.53
N ARG A 6 36.07 -5.82 -17.92
CA ARG A 6 34.96 -5.88 -16.97
C ARG A 6 34.84 -7.32 -16.46
N ALA A 7 34.90 -7.51 -15.14
CA ALA A 7 34.74 -8.82 -14.52
C ALA A 7 33.43 -9.49 -14.96
N LYS A 8 33.50 -10.77 -15.38
CA LYS A 8 32.32 -11.58 -15.73
C LYS A 8 31.37 -11.64 -14.54
N GLN A 9 30.10 -11.32 -14.78
CA GLN A 9 29.04 -11.37 -13.76
C GLN A 9 28.90 -12.80 -13.23
N ARG A 10 28.78 -12.94 -11.90
CA ARG A 10 28.54 -14.24 -11.27
C ARG A 10 27.14 -14.76 -11.66
N PRO A 11 26.97 -16.08 -11.85
CA PRO A 11 25.66 -16.65 -12.13
C PRO A 11 24.68 -16.29 -11.00
N GLY A 12 23.49 -15.82 -11.37
CA GLY A 12 22.45 -15.47 -10.40
C GLY A 12 21.93 -16.72 -9.70
N MET A 13 21.90 -16.72 -8.37
CA MET A 13 21.20 -17.75 -7.60
C MET A 13 19.69 -17.51 -7.71
N TYR A 14 18.96 -18.48 -8.24
CA TYR A 14 17.49 -18.43 -8.36
C TYR A 14 16.84 -19.22 -7.23
N PHE A 15 15.79 -18.68 -6.63
CA PHE A 15 14.99 -19.34 -5.60
C PHE A 15 13.57 -19.54 -6.10
N SER A 16 13.01 -20.72 -5.87
CA SER A 16 11.58 -20.97 -6.12
C SER A 16 10.72 -20.15 -5.16
N THR A 17 9.47 -19.91 -5.54
CA THR A 17 8.52 -19.14 -4.71
C THR A 17 8.34 -19.78 -3.34
N GLN A 18 8.26 -21.12 -3.28
CA GLN A 18 8.17 -21.88 -2.03
C GLN A 18 9.39 -21.66 -1.13
N GLN A 19 10.60 -21.77 -1.70
CA GLN A 19 11.84 -21.52 -0.95
C GLN A 19 11.90 -20.10 -0.39
N LYS A 20 11.46 -19.10 -1.15
CA LYS A 20 11.38 -17.72 -0.67
C LYS A 20 10.42 -17.60 0.52
N HIS A 21 9.26 -18.24 0.48
CA HIS A 21 8.34 -18.27 1.63
C HIS A 21 8.97 -18.92 2.86
N THR A 22 9.69 -20.04 2.70
CA THR A 22 10.36 -20.71 3.82
C THR A 22 11.40 -19.80 4.48
N ILE A 23 12.23 -19.13 3.67
CA ILE A 23 13.24 -18.17 4.16
C ILE A 23 12.58 -17.00 4.89
N VAL A 24 11.49 -16.45 4.33
CA VAL A 24 10.76 -15.32 4.95
C VAL A 24 10.08 -15.74 6.24
N LYS A 25 9.47 -16.93 6.32
CA LYS A 25 8.87 -17.45 7.56
C LYS A 25 9.91 -17.61 8.67
N ALA A 26 11.06 -18.22 8.36
CA ALA A 26 12.16 -18.36 9.30
C ALA A 26 12.67 -16.99 9.81
N PHE A 27 12.58 -15.95 8.98
CA PHE A 27 12.89 -14.58 9.38
C PHE A 27 11.81 -13.95 10.28
N LEU A 28 10.53 -14.18 9.99
CA LEU A 28 9.41 -13.66 10.78
C LEU A 28 9.26 -14.35 12.14
N GLU A 29 9.64 -15.63 12.25
CA GLU A 29 9.66 -16.38 13.51
C GLU A 29 10.69 -15.83 14.52
N GLY A 30 11.56 -14.90 14.11
CA GLY A 30 12.26 -13.97 15.02
C GLY A 30 13.45 -14.53 15.80
N GLY A 31 13.88 -15.76 15.55
CA GLY A 31 14.91 -16.43 16.36
C GLY A 31 16.37 -16.18 15.95
N LYS A 32 16.63 -15.60 14.78
CA LYS A 32 17.99 -15.48 14.20
C LYS A 32 18.18 -14.18 13.43
N SER A 33 19.42 -13.72 13.31
CA SER A 33 19.75 -12.57 12.47
C SER A 33 19.54 -12.88 10.98
N LYS A 34 19.23 -11.86 10.17
CA LYS A 34 19.06 -11.98 8.71
C LYS A 34 20.24 -12.71 8.04
N GLN A 35 21.46 -12.41 8.49
CA GLN A 35 22.68 -13.02 7.97
C GLN A 35 22.81 -14.49 8.37
N ALA A 36 22.42 -14.87 9.58
CA ALA A 36 22.44 -16.26 10.03
C ALA A 36 21.45 -17.11 9.22
N ILE A 37 20.23 -16.62 9.06
CA ILE A 37 19.19 -17.28 8.23
C ILE A 37 19.70 -17.42 6.79
N TRP A 38 20.22 -16.33 6.22
CA TRP A 38 20.73 -16.36 4.85
C TRP A 38 21.89 -17.35 4.68
N LYS A 39 22.78 -17.45 5.66
CA LYS A 39 23.90 -18.41 5.67
C LYS A 39 23.40 -19.86 5.73
N GLU A 40 22.35 -20.15 6.49
CA GLU A 40 21.76 -21.49 6.58
C GLU A 40 21.18 -21.96 5.24
N PHE A 41 20.50 -21.07 4.51
CA PHE A 41 19.86 -21.43 3.24
C PHE A 41 20.76 -21.32 2.01
N THR A 42 21.78 -20.45 2.03
CA THR A 42 22.60 -20.14 0.84
C THR A 42 24.09 -20.39 1.02
N GLY A 43 24.55 -20.69 2.24
CA GLY A 43 25.96 -20.80 2.60
C GLY A 43 26.73 -19.48 2.62
N SER A 44 26.14 -18.38 2.13
CA SER A 44 26.80 -17.07 2.05
C SER A 44 26.47 -16.20 3.25
N HIS A 45 27.46 -15.46 3.74
CA HIS A 45 27.28 -14.56 4.89
C HIS A 45 26.70 -13.19 4.51
N ARG A 46 26.86 -12.74 3.26
CA ARG A 46 26.37 -11.44 2.81
C ARG A 46 24.92 -11.52 2.30
N GLU A 47 24.00 -11.10 3.16
CA GLU A 47 22.59 -10.89 2.84
C GLU A 47 22.41 -9.45 2.29
N CYS A 48 22.53 -9.25 0.98
CA CYS A 48 22.41 -7.94 0.33
C CYS A 48 20.93 -7.49 0.18
N GLY A 49 20.15 -7.52 1.27
CA GLY A 49 18.73 -7.13 1.29
C GLY A 49 17.82 -8.02 0.43
N LYS A 50 18.22 -9.28 0.24
CA LYS A 50 17.49 -10.29 -0.54
C LYS A 50 16.22 -10.76 0.19
N ILE A 51 16.29 -10.96 1.51
CA ILE A 51 15.14 -11.36 2.32
C ILE A 51 14.07 -10.26 2.26
N LEU A 52 14.48 -9.00 2.42
CA LEU A 52 13.59 -7.85 2.30
C LEU A 52 12.97 -7.73 0.89
N LYS A 53 13.75 -8.07 -0.15
CA LYS A 53 13.24 -8.15 -1.53
C LYS A 53 12.19 -9.26 -1.67
N PHE A 54 12.40 -10.43 -1.06
CA PHE A 54 11.43 -11.53 -1.07
C PHE A 54 10.15 -11.15 -0.34
N MET A 55 10.24 -10.50 0.81
CA MET A 55 9.07 -10.02 1.55
C MET A 55 8.19 -9.10 0.71
N ARG A 56 8.78 -8.14 -0.02
CA ARG A 56 8.04 -7.29 -0.96
C ARG A 56 7.44 -8.08 -2.12
N GLN A 57 8.22 -8.96 -2.75
CA GLN A 57 7.74 -9.78 -3.87
C GLN A 57 6.57 -10.70 -3.50
N LEU A 58 6.53 -11.15 -2.25
CA LEU A 58 5.52 -12.08 -1.75
C LEU A 58 4.35 -11.36 -1.03
N GLY A 59 4.36 -10.02 -0.97
CA GLY A 59 3.27 -9.25 -0.38
C GLY A 59 3.25 -9.20 1.15
N TYR A 60 4.34 -9.55 1.84
CA TYR A 60 4.45 -9.40 3.30
C TYR A 60 4.67 -7.95 3.74
N ILE A 61 5.14 -7.10 2.83
CA ILE A 61 5.37 -5.67 3.06
C ILE A 61 4.61 -4.93 1.97
N ASP A 62 3.77 -4.00 2.37
CA ASP A 62 3.06 -3.11 1.45
C ASP A 62 4.06 -2.10 0.83
N ASP A 63 4.07 -2.01 -0.49
CA ASP A 63 5.00 -1.16 -1.26
C ASP A 63 4.63 0.34 -1.19
N SER A 64 3.67 0.71 -0.34
CA SER A 64 3.20 2.08 -0.11
C SER A 64 4.24 3.04 0.46
N VAL A 65 5.44 2.55 0.82
CA VAL A 65 6.56 3.40 1.19
C VAL A 65 7.01 4.20 -0.04
N LYS A 66 6.59 5.47 -0.09
CA LYS A 66 6.99 6.45 -1.12
C LYS A 66 8.51 6.43 -1.25
N LYS A 67 9.03 5.84 -2.33
CA LYS A 67 10.45 5.81 -2.64
C LYS A 67 10.88 7.25 -2.93
N LYS A 68 11.55 7.89 -1.97
CA LYS A 68 12.20 9.17 -2.24
C LYS A 68 13.24 8.92 -3.34
N PRO A 69 13.25 9.72 -4.42
CA PRO A 69 14.32 9.61 -5.41
C PRO A 69 15.64 9.79 -4.66
N ILE A 70 16.56 8.84 -4.82
CA ILE A 70 17.91 8.97 -4.29
C ILE A 70 18.57 10.08 -5.11
N SER A 71 18.43 11.33 -4.66
CA SER A 71 19.16 12.44 -5.24
C SER A 71 20.61 12.29 -4.82
N PHE A 72 21.39 11.58 -5.63
CA PHE A 72 22.82 11.82 -5.63
C PHE A 72 22.97 13.28 -6.09
N TYR A 73 23.33 14.17 -5.17
CA TYR A 73 23.67 15.55 -5.49
C TYR A 73 24.93 15.53 -6.38
N MET A 74 24.75 15.31 -7.68
CA MET A 74 25.76 15.62 -8.68
C MET A 74 25.57 17.10 -8.98
N LYS A 75 26.55 17.93 -8.58
CA LYS A 75 26.45 19.39 -8.67
C LYS A 75 26.30 19.93 -10.10
N ASP A 76 26.56 19.11 -11.13
CA ASP A 76 26.74 19.63 -12.49
C ASP A 76 26.01 18.81 -13.57
N LYS A 77 24.69 18.60 -13.45
CA LYS A 77 23.91 18.06 -14.58
C LYS A 77 22.79 19.02 -14.98
N PRO A 78 22.74 19.51 -16.24
CA PRO A 78 21.67 20.40 -16.67
C PRO A 78 20.34 19.65 -16.60
N SER A 79 19.44 20.17 -15.76
CA SER A 79 18.09 19.64 -15.60
C SER A 79 17.31 19.94 -16.87
N THR A 80 17.10 18.92 -17.71
CA THR A 80 15.97 18.94 -18.64
C THR A 80 14.72 18.80 -17.81
N ASN A 81 14.17 19.93 -17.35
CA ASN A 81 12.87 20.00 -16.72
C ASN A 81 11.81 19.56 -17.75
N LYS A 82 11.59 18.25 -17.88
CA LYS A 82 10.29 17.77 -18.34
C LYS A 82 9.33 18.09 -17.19
N LEU A 83 8.36 18.95 -17.48
CA LEU A 83 7.18 19.12 -16.66
C LEU A 83 6.61 17.71 -16.42
N VAL A 84 6.81 17.19 -15.21
CA VAL A 84 6.15 15.97 -14.77
C VAL A 84 4.74 16.43 -14.44
N GLU A 85 3.79 16.10 -15.31
CA GLU A 85 2.37 16.18 -14.98
C GLU A 85 2.16 15.46 -13.65
N LEU A 86 1.72 16.22 -12.65
CA LEU A 86 1.34 15.69 -11.35
C LEU A 86 0.21 14.67 -11.56
N PRO A 87 0.28 13.49 -10.94
CA PRO A 87 -0.50 12.34 -11.38
C PRO A 87 -1.98 12.52 -11.02
N GLU A 88 -2.87 12.25 -11.97
CA GLU A 88 -4.35 12.15 -11.83
C GLU A 88 -4.85 11.42 -10.57
N LYS A 89 -3.98 10.64 -9.91
CA LYS A 89 -4.28 9.90 -8.67
C LYS A 89 -4.64 10.82 -7.50
N ASP A 90 -4.00 11.98 -7.36
CA ASP A 90 -4.31 12.88 -6.24
C ASP A 90 -5.71 13.50 -6.39
N GLU A 91 -6.14 13.75 -7.63
CA GLU A 91 -7.48 14.25 -7.96
C GLU A 91 -8.56 13.19 -7.71
N ARG A 92 -8.31 11.94 -8.13
CA ARG A 92 -9.23 10.82 -7.85
C ARG A 92 -9.38 10.55 -6.36
N ASP A 93 -8.29 10.63 -5.60
CA ASP A 93 -8.36 10.47 -4.15
C ASP A 93 -9.10 11.63 -3.47
N ALA A 94 -9.01 12.85 -4.01
CA ALA A 94 -9.79 14.00 -3.54
C ALA A 94 -11.29 13.82 -3.84
N GLU A 95 -11.63 13.36 -5.04
CA GLU A 95 -13.01 13.07 -5.45
C GLU A 95 -13.62 11.97 -4.57
N ILE A 96 -12.89 10.88 -4.32
CA ILE A 96 -13.34 9.80 -3.42
C ILE A 96 -13.62 10.33 -2.01
N ARG A 97 -12.77 11.23 -1.48
CA ARG A 97 -13.01 11.85 -0.17
C ARG A 97 -14.28 12.70 -0.15
N GLN A 98 -14.52 13.49 -1.19
CA GLN A 98 -15.71 14.32 -1.31
C GLN A 98 -16.98 13.47 -1.41
N LEU A 99 -16.97 12.41 -2.24
CA LEU A 99 -18.09 11.50 -2.37
C LEU A 99 -18.44 10.78 -1.06
N LYS A 100 -17.42 10.38 -0.28
CA LYS A 100 -17.65 9.78 1.04
C LYS A 100 -18.32 10.74 2.02
N LEU A 101 -17.88 12.00 2.05
CA LEU A 101 -18.48 13.03 2.89
C LEU A 101 -19.95 13.27 2.51
N GLN A 102 -20.25 13.39 1.20
CA GLN A 102 -21.62 13.56 0.72
C GLN A 102 -22.52 12.37 1.08
N LEU A 103 -21.98 11.15 1.03
CA LEU A 103 -22.69 9.95 1.42
C LEU A 103 -23.02 9.95 2.92
N GLU A 104 -22.06 10.31 3.76
CA GLU A 104 -22.25 10.43 5.21
C GLU A 104 -23.31 11.49 5.55
N ASP A 105 -23.21 12.68 4.96
CA ASP A 105 -24.21 13.76 5.13
C ASP A 105 -25.61 13.32 4.71
N SER A 106 -25.72 12.57 3.60
CA SER A 106 -27.00 12.04 3.13
C SER A 106 -27.61 11.06 4.13
N GLN A 107 -26.79 10.16 4.70
CA GLN A 107 -27.24 9.17 5.68
C GLN A 107 -27.67 9.84 6.99
N ILE A 108 -26.91 10.81 7.50
CA ILE A 108 -27.26 11.57 8.70
C ILE A 108 -28.58 12.31 8.49
N ARG A 109 -28.75 12.93 7.32
CA ARG A 109 -29.99 13.65 6.97
C ARG A 109 -31.19 12.71 6.92
N GLU A 110 -31.04 11.55 6.31
CA GLU A 110 -32.10 10.53 6.27
C GLU A 110 -32.50 10.08 7.68
N GLN A 111 -31.53 9.75 8.52
CA GLN A 111 -31.78 9.36 9.91
C GLN A 111 -32.47 10.47 10.70
N ALA A 112 -32.02 11.71 10.55
CA ALA A 112 -32.64 12.85 11.21
C ALA A 112 -34.10 13.02 10.78
N TYR A 113 -34.42 12.86 9.49
CA TYR A 113 -35.79 12.90 9.01
C TYR A 113 -36.66 11.79 9.60
N LEU A 114 -36.13 10.55 9.71
CA LEU A 114 -36.87 9.46 10.34
C LEU A 114 -37.21 9.78 11.80
N VAL A 115 -36.23 10.28 12.57
CA VAL A 115 -36.45 10.67 13.97
C VAL A 115 -37.46 11.81 14.09
N MET A 116 -37.36 12.82 13.21
CA MET A 116 -38.33 13.93 13.19
C MET A 116 -39.74 13.45 12.86
N ILE A 117 -39.89 12.52 11.91
CA ILE A 117 -41.19 11.92 11.59
C ILE A 117 -41.73 11.19 12.81
N GLU A 118 -40.93 10.35 13.47
CA GLU A 118 -41.36 9.64 14.69
C GLU A 118 -41.81 10.60 15.79
N LEU A 119 -41.07 11.69 16.01
CA LEU A 119 -41.41 12.72 16.98
C LEU A 119 -42.75 13.38 16.64
N ALA A 120 -42.92 13.79 15.38
CA ALA A 120 -44.15 14.42 14.90
C ALA A 120 -45.38 13.49 15.00
N GLU A 121 -45.24 12.22 14.65
CA GLU A 121 -46.32 11.23 14.80
C GLU A 121 -46.71 11.06 16.28
N ARG A 122 -45.74 11.06 17.19
CA ARG A 122 -45.97 10.92 18.64
C ARG A 122 -46.65 12.15 19.24
N GLU A 123 -46.17 13.35 18.92
CA GLU A 123 -46.66 14.60 19.53
C GLU A 123 -47.99 15.06 18.92
N LEU A 124 -48.10 15.03 17.59
CA LEU A 124 -49.26 15.56 16.87
C LEU A 124 -50.33 14.50 16.56
N LYS A 125 -50.03 13.21 16.83
CA LYS A 125 -50.94 12.08 16.58
C LYS A 125 -51.42 11.96 15.13
N ILE A 126 -50.61 12.45 14.19
CA ILE A 126 -50.82 12.31 12.74
C ILE A 126 -50.04 11.12 12.21
N ASN A 127 -50.51 10.48 11.13
CA ASN A 127 -49.77 9.40 10.46
C ASN A 127 -49.07 9.97 9.23
N ILE A 128 -47.75 10.03 9.25
CA ILE A 128 -46.92 10.53 8.13
C ILE A 128 -46.39 9.34 7.32
N ARG A 129 -45.96 8.27 7.98
CA ARG A 129 -45.46 7.06 7.31
C ARG A 129 -46.60 6.23 6.74
N LYS A 130 -46.37 5.66 5.56
CA LYS A 130 -47.32 4.72 4.93
C LYS A 130 -47.34 3.43 5.74
N LYS A 131 -48.53 2.97 6.13
CA LYS A 131 -48.70 1.66 6.79
C LYS A 131 -48.37 0.56 5.79
N SER A 132 -47.50 -0.37 6.16
CA SER A 132 -47.08 -1.51 5.33
C SER A 132 -48.16 -2.57 5.13
N PHE A 133 -49.32 -2.43 5.78
CA PHE A 133 -50.44 -3.36 5.73
C PHE A 133 -51.68 -2.71 5.09
N THR A 134 -51.73 -2.77 3.77
CA THR A 134 -52.98 -2.68 3.00
C THR A 134 -53.02 -3.93 2.15
N LYS A 135 -53.94 -4.84 2.48
CA LYS A 135 -54.31 -5.98 1.64
C LYS A 135 -55.16 -5.50 0.48
#